data_AF-A0A7V5FT05-F1
#
_entry.id   AF-A0A7V5FT05-F1
#
_cell.length_a   1.000
_cell.length_b   1.000
_cell.length_c   1.000
_cell.angle_alpha   90.00
_cell.angle_beta   90.00
_cell.angle_gamma   90.00
#
_symmetry.space_group_name_H-M   'P 1'
#
loop_
_entity.id
_entity.type
_entity.pdbx_description
1 polymer ?
#
loop_
_entity_poly.entity_id
_entity_poly.type
_entity_poly.pdbx_seq_one_letter_code
_entity_poly.pdbx_strand_id
1 'polypeptide(L)'
;MITDTANIISSLPWFFAIAGAGCMAVLYSKRREEQRKINRLSKKIQAVLADTTLERPTVPFAASLNQAAMTTRLQQPRLQLQSGVSGEAPEKYKFFSNMIARGMNPSEISEVLGISTVEATQLTRLCGLNDARNL
;
A
#
# COMPACT_ATOMS: atom_id res chain seq x y z
N MET A 1 39.24 42.89 61.28
CA MET A 1 39.06 43.29 59.86
C MET A 1 39.57 42.10 59.05
N ILE A 2 38.74 41.16 58.56
CA ILE A 2 37.76 41.30 57.44
C ILE A 2 38.54 41.86 56.23
N THR A 3 38.80 41.19 55.11
CA THR A 3 38.27 39.99 54.41
C THR A 3 39.33 39.60 53.37
N ASP A 4 39.33 38.35 52.86
CA ASP A 4 39.23 38.09 51.41
C ASP A 4 39.39 36.61 51.07
N THR A 5 38.28 35.89 51.21
CA THR A 5 37.99 34.63 50.54
C THR A 5 37.27 34.94 49.23
N ALA A 6 37.96 35.29 48.15
CA ALA A 6 37.37 35.31 46.81
C ALA A 6 38.41 35.53 45.70
N ASN A 7 39.14 34.49 45.27
CA ASN A 7 39.58 34.44 43.87
C ASN A 7 40.15 33.08 43.42
N ILE A 8 39.37 32.00 43.55
CA ILE A 8 39.71 30.70 42.94
C ILE A 8 38.57 30.26 42.02
N ILE A 9 38.14 31.12 41.09
CA ILE A 9 37.23 30.72 40.00
C ILE A 9 37.52 31.59 38.76
N SER A 10 38.64 31.37 38.06
CA SER A 10 38.83 31.96 36.72
C SER A 10 39.75 31.18 35.77
N SER A 11 40.10 29.93 36.09
CA SER A 11 40.90 29.06 35.21
C SER A 11 40.11 27.84 34.74
N LEU A 12 38.96 28.07 34.10
CA LEU A 12 38.30 27.04 33.30
C LEU A 12 38.86 27.10 31.86
N PRO A 13 39.57 26.04 31.40
CA PRO A 13 40.26 26.05 30.13
C PRO A 13 39.27 26.16 28.95
N TRP A 14 39.48 27.13 28.07
CA TRP A 14 38.76 27.31 26.79
C TRP A 14 38.82 26.10 25.84
N PHE A 15 39.57 25.05 26.19
CA PHE A 15 39.76 23.85 25.38
C PHE A 15 38.48 23.04 25.11
N PHE A 16 37.42 23.16 25.93
CA PHE A 16 36.16 22.48 25.64
C PHE A 16 35.31 23.13 24.54
N ALA A 17 35.61 24.38 24.12
CA ALA A 17 34.83 25.08 23.11
C ALA A 17 35.13 24.62 21.66
N ILE A 18 36.29 24.01 21.41
CA ILE A 18 36.75 23.69 20.05
C ILE A 18 36.18 22.34 19.56
N ALA A 19 35.94 21.38 20.46
CA ALA A 19 35.43 20.05 20.11
C ALA A 19 33.94 20.07 19.66
N GLY A 20 33.14 21.01 20.17
CA GLY A 20 31.72 21.14 19.79
C GLY A 20 31.50 21.65 18.36
N ALA A 21 32.40 22.51 17.86
CA ALA A 21 32.26 23.14 16.55
C ALA A 21 32.45 22.14 15.39
N GLY A 22 33.40 21.19 15.52
CA GLY A 22 33.64 20.16 14.50
C GLY A 22 32.49 19.17 14.36
N CYS A 23 31.93 18.70 15.48
CA CYS A 23 30.78 17.81 15.49
C CYS A 23 29.52 18.49 14.91
N MET A 24 29.29 19.75 15.28
CA MET A 24 28.21 20.55 14.68
C MET A 24 28.40 20.76 13.19
N ALA A 25 29.63 20.99 12.70
CA ALA A 25 29.90 21.13 11.26
C ALA A 25 29.59 19.85 10.46
N VAL A 26 29.86 18.67 11.03
CA VAL A 26 29.54 17.37 10.41
C VAL A 26 28.03 17.10 10.42
N LEU A 27 27.32 17.43 11.51
CA LEU A 27 25.86 17.32 11.54
C LEU A 27 25.19 18.33 10.59
N TYR A 28 25.78 19.52 10.44
CA TYR A 28 25.31 20.53 9.49
C TYR A 28 25.53 20.14 8.02
N SER A 29 26.62 19.41 7.72
CA SER A 29 26.91 18.95 6.35
C SER A 29 25.96 17.85 5.91
N LYS A 30 25.63 16.89 6.79
CA LYS A 30 24.64 15.84 6.52
C LYS A 30 23.24 16.41 6.27
N ARG A 31 22.83 17.39 7.09
CA ARG A 31 21.54 18.10 6.93
C ARG A 31 21.45 18.90 5.63
N ARG A 32 22.59 19.43 5.12
CA ARG A 32 22.66 20.12 3.82
C ARG A 32 22.38 19.20 2.64
N GLU A 33 22.78 17.93 2.70
CA GLU A 33 22.55 16.98 1.60
C GLU A 33 21.07 16.61 1.46
N GLU A 34 20.41 16.37 2.60
CA GLU A 34 18.96 16.14 2.64
C GLU A 34 18.21 17.36 2.14
N GLN A 35 18.60 18.56 2.59
CA GLN A 35 17.98 19.80 2.12
C GLN A 35 18.22 20.04 0.61
N ARG A 36 19.37 19.63 0.07
CA ARG A 36 19.64 19.67 -1.38
C ARG A 36 18.75 18.71 -2.16
N LYS A 37 18.50 17.50 -1.63
CA LYS A 37 17.57 16.54 -2.25
C LYS A 37 16.15 17.08 -2.25
N ILE A 38 15.69 17.61 -1.12
CA ILE A 38 14.37 18.25 -0.98
C ILE A 38 14.25 19.43 -1.96
N ASN A 39 15.27 20.31 -2.02
CA ASN A 39 15.25 21.45 -2.94
C ASN A 39 15.29 21.03 -4.42
N ARG A 40 15.97 19.93 -4.76
CA ARG A 40 15.95 19.39 -6.13
C ARG A 40 14.58 18.81 -6.49
N LEU A 41 13.95 18.09 -5.57
CA LEU A 41 12.61 17.55 -5.77
C LEU A 41 11.56 18.66 -5.86
N SER A 42 11.63 19.68 -4.99
CA SER A 42 10.72 20.83 -5.05
C SER A 42 10.89 21.61 -6.35
N LYS A 43 12.13 21.80 -6.83
CA LYS A 43 12.38 22.42 -8.15
C LYS A 43 11.82 21.61 -9.31
N LYS A 44 11.92 20.27 -9.25
CA LYS A 44 11.34 19.38 -10.27
C LYS A 44 9.81 19.46 -10.28
N ILE A 45 9.18 19.46 -9.10
CA ILE A 45 7.73 19.63 -8.98
C ILE A 45 7.30 21.00 -9.53
N GLN A 46 8.00 22.07 -9.17
CA GLN A 46 7.72 23.40 -9.69
C GLN A 46 7.94 23.50 -11.20
N ALA A 47 8.97 22.84 -11.75
CA ALA A 47 9.19 22.79 -13.19
C ALA A 47 8.05 22.06 -13.91
N VAL A 48 7.60 20.92 -13.39
CA VAL A 48 6.46 20.15 -13.95
C VAL A 48 5.15 20.93 -13.84
N LEU A 49 4.95 21.70 -12.76
CA LEU A 49 3.75 22.54 -12.58
C LEU A 49 3.78 23.81 -13.43
N ALA A 50 4.96 24.40 -13.64
CA ALA A 50 5.15 25.55 -14.51
C ALA A 50 5.13 25.17 -15.99
N ASP A 51 5.41 23.90 -16.30
CA ASP A 51 5.21 23.35 -17.63
C ASP A 51 3.71 23.15 -17.90
N THR A 52 3.05 24.26 -18.23
CA THR A 52 1.66 24.32 -18.68
C THR A 52 1.43 23.61 -20.02
N THR A 53 2.43 22.88 -20.55
CA THR A 53 2.30 21.98 -21.71
C THR A 53 1.90 20.55 -21.33
N LEU A 54 1.67 20.25 -20.04
CA LEU A 54 0.86 19.11 -19.64
C LEU A 54 -0.58 19.35 -20.12
N GLU A 55 -0.78 19.00 -21.40
CA GLU A 55 -2.03 18.70 -22.09
C GLU A 55 -3.23 19.04 -21.22
N ARG A 56 -3.68 20.29 -21.33
CA ARG A 56 -5.02 20.70 -20.89
C ARG A 56 -5.93 19.55 -21.28
N PRO A 57 -6.52 18.80 -20.33
CA PRO A 57 -7.21 17.57 -20.67
C PRO A 57 -8.21 17.96 -21.73
N THR A 58 -8.03 17.40 -22.93
CA THR A 58 -8.95 17.61 -24.03
C THR A 58 -10.31 17.32 -23.41
N VAL A 59 -11.17 18.34 -23.40
CA VAL A 59 -12.50 18.34 -22.76
C VAL A 59 -13.24 16.99 -22.87
N PRO A 60 -13.13 16.20 -23.98
CA PRO A 60 -13.64 14.82 -24.02
C PRO A 60 -13.08 13.83 -22.99
N PHE A 61 -11.78 13.84 -22.66
CA PHE A 61 -11.18 12.87 -21.75
C PHE A 61 -11.54 13.12 -20.28
N ALA A 62 -11.57 14.39 -19.85
CA ALA A 62 -12.05 14.73 -18.51
C ALA A 62 -13.54 14.41 -18.35
N ALA A 63 -14.34 14.62 -19.39
CA ALA A 63 -15.74 14.23 -19.42
C ALA A 63 -15.92 12.70 -19.37
N SER A 64 -15.11 11.94 -20.13
CA SER A 64 -15.17 10.47 -20.11
C SER A 64 -14.73 9.88 -18.76
N LEU A 65 -13.71 10.47 -18.12
CA LEU A 65 -13.31 10.09 -16.77
C LEU A 65 -14.38 10.42 -15.72
N ASN A 66 -15.03 11.58 -15.81
CA ASN A 66 -16.12 11.92 -14.89
C ASN A 66 -17.34 11.01 -15.09
N GLN A 67 -17.66 10.67 -16.34
CA GLN A 67 -18.74 9.73 -16.64
C GLN A 67 -18.39 8.32 -16.15
N ALA A 68 -17.17 7.85 -16.37
CA ALA A 68 -16.68 6.58 -15.85
C ALA A 68 -16.62 6.57 -14.31
N ALA A 69 -16.27 7.68 -13.68
CA ALA A 69 -16.29 7.82 -12.22
C ALA A 69 -17.72 7.78 -11.67
N MET A 70 -18.69 8.40 -12.36
CA MET A 70 -20.11 8.31 -11.98
C MET A 70 -20.66 6.88 -12.11
N THR A 71 -20.37 6.18 -13.21
CA THR A 71 -20.79 4.79 -13.38
C THR A 71 -20.13 3.88 -12.34
N THR A 72 -18.85 4.09 -12.04
CA THR A 72 -18.13 3.31 -11.03
C THR A 72 -18.64 3.60 -9.61
N ARG A 73 -19.00 4.86 -9.28
CA ARG A 73 -19.59 5.21 -7.97
C ARG A 73 -20.98 4.63 -7.77
N LEU A 74 -21.79 4.55 -8.83
CA LEU A 74 -23.11 3.90 -8.78
C LEU A 74 -23.02 2.36 -8.77
N GLN A 75 -21.91 1.79 -9.24
CA GLN A 75 -21.60 0.36 -9.15
C GLN A 75 -20.86 -0.01 -7.86
N GLN A 76 -20.27 0.97 -7.16
CA GLN A 76 -19.53 0.79 -5.93
C GLN A 76 -20.34 0.08 -4.84
N PRO A 77 -21.65 0.34 -4.63
CA PRO A 77 -22.46 -0.41 -3.67
C PRO A 77 -22.53 -1.90 -4.00
N ARG A 78 -22.66 -2.26 -5.29
CA ARG A 78 -22.71 -3.66 -5.73
C ARG A 78 -21.36 -4.34 -5.59
N LEU A 79 -20.27 -3.64 -5.91
CA LEU A 79 -18.91 -4.16 -5.74
C LEU A 79 -18.53 -4.29 -4.26
N GLN A 80 -18.97 -3.38 -3.39
CA GLN A 80 -18.81 -3.47 -1.94
C GLN A 80 -19.66 -4.59 -1.34
N LEU A 81 -20.88 -4.82 -1.84
CA LEU A 81 -21.68 -6.00 -1.48
C LEU A 81 -21.04 -7.31 -1.95
N GLN A 82 -20.44 -7.35 -3.14
CA GLN A 82 -19.76 -8.55 -3.65
C GLN A 82 -18.41 -8.81 -2.97
N SER A 83 -17.65 -7.76 -2.63
CA SER A 83 -16.38 -7.88 -1.89
C SER A 83 -16.60 -8.04 -0.38
N GLY A 84 -17.77 -7.64 0.13
CA GLY A 84 -18.23 -7.86 1.50
C GLY A 84 -18.84 -9.24 1.76
N VAL A 85 -18.94 -10.12 0.75
CA VAL A 85 -19.12 -11.57 0.99
C VAL A 85 -17.77 -12.16 1.43
N SER A 86 -17.22 -11.62 2.53
CA SER A 86 -16.26 -12.36 3.32
C SER A 86 -17.05 -13.29 4.23
N GLY A 87 -16.86 -14.59 4.09
CA GLY A 87 -17.17 -15.50 5.19
C GLY A 87 -17.25 -16.95 4.77
N GLU A 88 -17.90 -17.23 3.65
CA GLU A 88 -18.27 -18.61 3.38
C GLU A 88 -18.39 -18.87 1.88
N ALA A 89 -17.60 -19.83 1.37
CA ALA A 89 -17.85 -20.38 0.05
C ALA A 89 -19.32 -20.83 -0.01
N PRO A 90 -20.08 -20.50 -1.07
CA PRO A 90 -21.48 -20.90 -1.18
C PRO A 90 -21.62 -22.38 -0.87
N GLU A 91 -22.66 -22.76 -0.13
CA GLU A 91 -22.81 -24.11 0.44
C GLU A 91 -22.57 -25.22 -0.60
N LYS A 92 -23.01 -25.00 -1.85
CA LYS A 92 -22.75 -25.87 -2.99
C LYS A 92 -21.27 -26.25 -3.09
N TYR A 93 -20.33 -25.31 -3.02
CA TYR A 93 -18.89 -25.60 -3.13
C TYR A 93 -18.33 -26.38 -1.95
N LYS A 94 -18.92 -26.27 -0.75
CA LYS A 94 -18.51 -27.04 0.43
C LYS A 94 -18.85 -28.52 0.28
N PHE A 95 -20.00 -28.83 -0.28
CA PHE A 95 -20.36 -30.23 -0.58
C PHE A 95 -19.41 -30.82 -1.62
N PHE A 96 -19.06 -30.06 -2.66
CA PHE A 96 -18.09 -30.49 -3.67
C PHE A 96 -16.70 -30.68 -3.09
N SER A 97 -16.18 -29.75 -2.28
CA SER A 97 -14.86 -29.89 -1.66
C SER A 97 -14.78 -31.13 -0.75
N ASN A 98 -15.84 -31.43 0.00
CA ASN A 98 -15.93 -32.65 0.81
C ASN A 98 -15.94 -33.94 -0.02
N MET A 99 -16.61 -33.95 -1.17
CA MET A 99 -16.60 -35.11 -2.08
C MET A 99 -15.22 -35.29 -2.73
N ILE A 100 -14.58 -34.20 -3.17
CA ILE A 100 -13.23 -34.22 -3.73
C ILE A 100 -12.21 -34.69 -2.68
N ALA A 101 -12.31 -34.22 -1.42
CA ALA A 101 -11.45 -34.65 -0.32
C ALA A 101 -11.59 -36.14 0.01
N ARG A 102 -12.72 -36.77 -0.33
CA ARG A 102 -12.94 -38.21 -0.22
C ARG A 102 -12.42 -39.00 -1.43
N GLY A 103 -11.78 -38.34 -2.39
CA GLY A 103 -11.21 -38.95 -3.59
C GLY A 103 -12.22 -39.25 -4.69
N MET A 104 -13.43 -38.70 -4.61
CA MET A 104 -14.48 -38.93 -5.61
C MET A 104 -14.13 -38.22 -6.92
N ASN A 105 -14.25 -38.93 -8.04
CA ASN A 105 -13.96 -38.37 -9.35
C ASN A 105 -15.17 -37.59 -9.91
N PRO A 106 -14.99 -36.69 -10.90
CA PRO A 106 -16.09 -35.90 -11.45
C PRO A 106 -17.24 -36.73 -12.06
N SER A 107 -16.96 -37.96 -12.51
CA SER A 107 -18.00 -38.86 -13.04
C SER A 107 -18.91 -39.37 -11.92
N GLU A 108 -18.32 -39.84 -10.82
CA GLU A 108 -19.04 -40.30 -9.63
C GLU A 108 -19.84 -39.16 -8.99
N ILE A 109 -19.25 -37.96 -8.90
CA ILE A 109 -19.96 -36.78 -8.39
C ILE A 109 -21.18 -36.44 -9.27
N SER A 110 -21.04 -36.59 -10.59
CA SER A 110 -22.14 -36.31 -11.52
C SER A 110 -23.31 -37.29 -11.34
N GLU A 111 -23.02 -38.57 -11.10
CA GLU A 111 -24.02 -39.60 -10.83
C GLU A 111 -24.71 -39.39 -9.49
N VAL A 112 -23.95 -39.09 -8.43
CA VAL A 112 -24.49 -38.88 -7.07
C VAL A 112 -25.39 -37.64 -7.01
N LEU A 113 -25.01 -36.56 -7.70
CA LEU A 113 -25.75 -35.30 -7.67
C LEU A 113 -26.77 -35.16 -8.80
N GLY A 114 -26.82 -36.12 -9.74
CA GLY A 114 -27.72 -36.05 -10.89
C GLY A 114 -27.45 -34.85 -11.81
N ILE A 115 -26.19 -34.44 -11.92
CA ILE A 115 -25.76 -33.30 -12.76
C ILE A 115 -24.98 -33.79 -13.97
N SER A 116 -24.74 -32.91 -14.94
CA SER A 116 -23.87 -33.23 -16.07
C SER A 116 -22.41 -33.43 -15.62
N THR A 117 -21.72 -34.38 -16.24
CA THR A 117 -20.27 -34.60 -16.08
C THR A 117 -19.45 -33.34 -16.37
N VAL A 118 -19.93 -32.50 -17.30
CA VAL A 118 -19.31 -31.21 -17.65
C VAL A 118 -19.44 -30.23 -16.47
N GLU A 119 -20.61 -30.17 -15.84
CA GLU A 119 -20.83 -29.30 -14.67
C GLU A 119 -19.98 -29.77 -13.47
N ALA A 120 -19.95 -31.08 -13.20
CA ALA A 120 -19.13 -31.65 -12.14
C ALA A 120 -17.64 -31.33 -12.33
N THR A 121 -17.16 -31.39 -13.58
CA THR A 121 -15.78 -31.03 -13.93
C THR A 121 -15.49 -29.55 -13.69
N GLN A 122 -16.40 -28.66 -14.10
CA GLN A 122 -16.25 -27.22 -13.89
C GLN A 122 -16.21 -26.89 -12.40
N LEU A 123 -17.12 -27.46 -11.60
CA LEU A 123 -17.19 -27.23 -10.15
C LEU A 123 -15.95 -27.76 -9.42
N THR A 124 -15.42 -28.90 -9.85
CA THR A 124 -14.17 -29.47 -9.30
C THR A 124 -12.99 -28.52 -9.51
N ARG A 125 -12.86 -27.95 -10.71
CA ARG A 125 -11.80 -26.98 -11.02
C ARG A 125 -11.93 -25.69 -10.22
N LEU A 126 -13.16 -25.19 -10.07
CA LEU A 126 -13.43 -23.98 -9.29
C LEU A 126 -13.10 -24.17 -7.81
N CYS A 127 -13.36 -25.34 -7.23
CA CYS A 127 -12.97 -25.66 -5.87
C CYS A 127 -11.44 -25.60 -5.69
N GLY A 128 -10.67 -26.21 -6.61
CA GLY A 128 -9.21 -26.15 -6.56
C GLY A 128 -8.61 -24.74 -6.68
N LEU A 129 -9.23 -23.85 -7.46
CA LEU A 129 -8.82 -22.44 -7.54
C LEU A 129 -9.13 -21.64 -6.27
N ASN A 130 -10.20 -21.99 -5.57
CA ASN A 130 -10.56 -21.35 -4.30
C ASN A 130 -9.61 -21.76 -3.17
N ASP A 131 -9.19 -23.02 -3.12
CA ASP A 131 -8.22 -23.50 -2.14
C ASP A 131 -6.85 -22.82 -2.33
N ALA A 132 -6.42 -22.62 -3.58
CA ALA A 132 -5.18 -21.91 -3.90
C ALA A 132 -5.20 -20.40 -3.54
N ARG A 133 -6.39 -19.79 -3.38
CA ARG A 133 -6.55 -18.39 -2.97
C ARG A 133 -6.50 -18.17 -1.46
N ASN A 134 -6.62 -19.23 -0.67
CA ASN A 134 -6.62 -19.17 0.80
C ASN A 134 -5.25 -19.57 1.42
N LEU A 135 -4.21 -19.69 0.60
CA LEU A 135 -2.80 -19.89 0.96
C LEU A 135 -2.03 -18.58 0.76
#